data_AF-A0A6N2ZV92-F1
#
_entry.id   AF-A0A6N2ZV92-F1
#
_cell.length_a   1.000
_cell.length_b   1.000
_cell.length_c   1.000
_cell.angle_alpha   90.00
_cell.angle_beta   90.00
_cell.angle_gamma   90.00
#
_symmetry.space_group_name_H-M   'P 1'
#
loop_
_entity.id
_entity.type
_entity.pdbx_description
1 polymer ?
#
loop_
_entity_poly.entity_id
_entity_poly.type
_entity_poly.pdbx_seq_one_letter_code
_entity_poly.pdbx_strand_id
1 'polypeptide(L)'
;MANKRHQKGRGRAAADFFGGRRIERDHYKIRNRKYRKTTSTNKKAEETTNGTTEETPTREELLKELGIINLSLETVKVIVFATLLNLYYVYSLKAQTIDALCDTDLSSNFGDTTNFPRITNDIFLYTTGVFLTLNYTLFQESVSEHKDDLDNKEVVSARRSFLASLFTFLAVTLSRNNLEL
;
A
#
# COMPACT_ATOMS: atom_id res chain seq x y z
N MET A 1 13.02 -17.40 39.02
CA MET A 1 12.23 -17.84 37.84
C MET A 1 10.94 -17.04 37.81
N ALA A 2 10.72 -16.18 36.80
CA ALA A 2 9.41 -15.63 36.46
C ALA A 2 9.46 -15.09 35.02
N ASN A 3 8.76 -15.78 34.11
CA ASN A 3 8.71 -15.52 32.67
C ASN A 3 7.68 -14.40 32.40
N LYS A 4 8.08 -13.27 31.80
CA LYS A 4 7.14 -12.29 31.24
C LYS A 4 7.02 -12.51 29.73
N ARG A 5 5.87 -13.02 29.31
CA ARG A 5 5.48 -13.21 27.91
C ARG A 5 5.18 -11.85 27.27
N HIS A 6 5.91 -11.49 26.21
CA HIS A 6 5.56 -10.37 25.34
C HIS A 6 4.43 -10.80 24.39
N GLN A 7 3.26 -10.16 24.52
CA GLN A 7 2.22 -10.19 23.51
C GLN A 7 2.68 -9.41 22.27
N LYS A 8 2.75 -10.08 21.11
CA LYS A 8 2.92 -9.44 19.80
C LYS A 8 1.57 -8.93 19.34
N GLY A 9 1.39 -7.60 19.30
CA GLY A 9 0.28 -6.96 18.61
C GLY A 9 0.38 -7.21 17.11
N ARG A 10 -0.52 -8.05 16.58
CA ARG A 10 -0.77 -8.22 15.14
C ARG A 10 -1.76 -7.13 14.71
N GLY A 11 -1.33 -6.24 13.82
CA GLY A 11 -2.19 -5.21 13.24
C GLY A 11 -1.49 -4.27 12.26
N ARG A 12 -0.50 -4.77 11.50
CA ARG A 12 0.43 -3.91 10.71
C ARG A 12 0.47 -4.20 9.20
N ALA A 13 -0.37 -5.11 8.68
CA ALA A 13 -0.23 -5.57 7.29
C ALA A 13 -0.93 -4.68 6.24
N ALA A 14 -1.96 -3.91 6.62
CA ALA A 14 -2.78 -3.19 5.64
C ALA A 14 -2.18 -1.86 5.16
N ALA A 15 -1.37 -1.18 5.99
CA ALA A 15 -0.75 0.10 5.63
C ALA A 15 0.42 -0.08 4.64
N ASP A 16 1.19 -1.16 4.81
CA ASP A 16 2.30 -1.52 3.93
C ASP A 16 1.82 -1.97 2.54
N PHE A 17 0.57 -2.44 2.43
CA PHE A 17 -0.03 -2.93 1.18
C PHE A 17 -0.31 -1.81 0.17
N PHE A 18 -0.56 -0.58 0.63
CA PHE A 18 -0.87 0.57 -0.22
C PHE A 18 0.30 1.57 -0.36
N GLY A 19 1.52 1.17 0.01
CA GLY A 19 2.69 2.04 -0.11
C GLY A 19 2.64 3.25 0.82
N GLY A 20 1.91 3.16 1.94
CA GLY A 20 1.91 4.19 2.97
C GLY A 20 3.28 4.28 3.62
N ARG A 21 4.15 5.16 3.10
CA ARG A 21 5.41 5.54 3.73
C ARG A 21 5.04 6.27 5.03
N ARG A 22 4.94 5.56 6.16
CA ARG A 22 5.03 6.26 7.44
C ARG A 22 6.48 6.70 7.54
N ILE A 23 6.72 8.01 7.58
CA ILE A 23 7.93 8.58 8.15
C ILE A 23 8.00 8.07 9.59
N GLU A 24 8.67 6.93 9.79
CA GLU A 24 8.90 6.33 11.09
C GLU A 24 9.95 7.22 11.76
N ARG A 25 9.48 8.22 12.52
CA ARG A 25 10.27 8.99 13.49
C ARG A 25 10.74 8.05 14.61
N ASP A 26 11.62 7.11 14.30
CA ASP A 26 12.24 6.24 15.29
C ASP A 26 13.69 6.67 15.52
N HIS A 27 13.83 7.52 16.53
CA HIS A 27 15.06 7.93 17.20
C HIS A 27 16.09 6.78 17.30
N TYR A 28 17.25 7.01 16.69
CA TYR A 28 18.43 6.17 16.78
C TYR A 28 18.95 6.11 18.23
N LYS A 29 18.62 5.03 18.95
CA LYS A 29 19.25 4.69 20.24
C LYS A 29 20.63 4.09 20.01
N ILE A 30 21.68 4.93 20.01
CA ILE A 30 23.06 4.45 20.17
C ILE A 30 23.26 3.96 21.60
N ARG A 31 23.43 2.64 21.75
CA ARG A 31 24.02 2.02 22.93
C ARG A 31 25.54 2.27 22.90
N ASN A 32 26.05 3.18 23.73
CA ASN A 32 27.47 3.20 24.06
C ASN A 32 27.70 2.65 25.47
N ARG A 33 28.25 1.43 25.53
CA ARG A 33 28.74 0.79 26.75
C ARG A 33 30.27 0.86 26.75
N LYS A 34 30.81 1.58 27.75
CA LYS A 34 32.17 1.59 28.31
C LYS A 34 33.32 2.07 27.40
N TYR A 35 34.03 3.12 27.83
CA TYR A 35 35.36 2.97 28.45
C TYR A 35 35.68 4.21 29.32
N ARG A 36 36.45 3.96 30.39
CA ARG A 36 36.77 4.81 31.54
C ARG A 36 38.15 5.46 31.35
N LYS A 37 38.31 6.76 31.58
CA LYS A 37 39.50 7.35 32.24
C LYS A 37 39.38 8.84 32.62
N THR A 38 39.57 9.08 33.92
CA THR A 38 40.34 10.17 34.58
C THR A 38 40.10 11.65 34.23
N THR A 39 39.52 12.34 35.20
CA THR A 39 39.93 13.63 35.82
C THR A 39 40.88 14.55 35.06
N SER A 40 40.44 15.77 34.69
CA SER A 40 40.97 17.04 35.21
C SER A 40 40.33 18.27 34.55
N THR A 41 39.89 19.21 35.41
CA THR A 41 39.85 20.68 35.29
C THR A 41 39.70 21.40 33.93
N ASN A 42 38.55 22.07 33.80
CA ASN A 42 38.36 23.53 33.67
C ASN A 42 39.03 24.28 32.49
N LYS A 43 38.24 24.69 31.48
CA LYS A 43 38.10 26.09 31.02
C LYS A 43 37.21 26.26 29.78
N LYS A 44 36.32 27.25 29.87
CA LYS A 44 35.64 28.07 28.85
C LYS A 44 34.83 27.36 27.75
N ALA A 45 33.52 27.52 27.88
CA ALA A 45 32.53 27.27 26.85
C ALA A 45 32.73 28.23 25.66
N GLU A 46 32.96 27.67 24.48
CA GLU A 46 32.57 28.25 23.21
C GLU A 46 31.31 27.51 22.76
N GLU A 47 30.19 28.22 22.71
CA GLU A 47 28.94 27.72 22.12
C GLU A 47 29.15 27.57 20.62
N THR A 48 29.58 26.38 20.19
CA THR A 48 29.30 25.91 18.83
C THR A 48 27.92 25.29 18.86
N THR A 49 26.93 26.08 18.48
CA THR A 49 25.57 25.63 18.20
C THR A 49 25.61 24.71 16.98
N ASN A 50 25.94 23.44 17.20
CA ASN A 50 25.60 22.37 16.27
C ASN A 50 24.10 22.15 16.37
N GLY A 51 23.35 23.00 15.66
CA GLY A 51 21.94 22.80 15.42
C GLY A 51 21.74 21.52 14.62
N THR A 52 21.28 20.47 15.29
CA THR A 52 20.60 19.34 14.65
C THR A 52 19.42 19.94 13.90
N THR A 53 19.55 20.13 12.60
CA THR A 53 18.44 20.61 11.78
C THR A 53 17.50 19.42 11.61
N GLU A 54 16.41 19.41 12.38
CA GLU A 54 15.27 18.55 12.05
C GLU A 54 14.78 19.01 10.68
N GLU A 55 15.12 18.28 9.62
CA GLU A 55 14.67 18.60 8.27
C GLU A 55 13.15 18.48 8.22
N THR A 56 12.49 19.64 8.19
CA THR A 56 11.05 19.72 7.96
C THR A 56 10.78 19.45 6.49
N PRO A 57 9.79 18.58 6.15
CA PRO A 57 9.52 18.22 4.77
C PRO A 57 9.20 19.46 3.95
N THR A 58 9.76 19.53 2.73
CA THR A 58 9.53 20.69 1.87
C THR A 58 8.07 20.74 1.43
N ARG A 59 7.55 21.95 1.13
CA ARG A 59 6.17 22.12 0.63
C ARG A 59 5.91 21.28 -0.62
N GLU A 60 6.93 21.09 -1.46
CA GLU A 60 6.84 20.33 -2.71
C GLU A 60 6.71 18.82 -2.43
N GLU A 61 7.45 18.28 -1.46
CA GLU A 61 7.29 16.90 -0.99
C GLU A 61 5.89 16.62 -0.45
N LEU A 62 5.36 17.54 0.37
CA LEU A 62 4.00 17.42 0.91
C LEU A 62 2.92 17.44 -0.17
N LEU A 63 3.07 18.27 -1.21
CA LEU A 63 2.13 18.32 -2.34
C LEU A 63 2.18 17.02 -3.15
N LYS A 64 3.36 16.47 -3.37
CA LYS A 64 3.54 15.19 -4.07
C LYS A 64 2.92 14.04 -3.27
N GLU A 65 3.18 13.98 -1.97
CA GLU A 65 2.59 12.98 -1.08
C GLU A 65 1.05 13.08 -1.07
N LEU A 66 0.50 14.30 -0.97
CA LEU A 66 -0.93 14.52 -1.05
C LEU A 66 -1.53 14.06 -2.40
N GLY A 67 -0.81 14.28 -3.50
CA GLY A 67 -1.20 13.78 -4.81
C GLY A 67 -1.27 12.25 -4.87
N ILE A 68 -0.27 11.55 -4.33
CA ILE A 68 -0.25 10.08 -4.24
C ILE A 68 -1.41 9.58 -3.37
N ILE A 69 -1.62 10.20 -2.20
CA ILE A 69 -2.72 9.84 -1.29
C ILE A 69 -4.06 10.03 -1.99
N ASN A 70 -4.29 11.16 -2.66
CA ASN A 70 -5.56 11.43 -3.33
C ASN A 70 -5.81 10.44 -4.47
N LEU A 71 -4.78 10.15 -5.29
CA LEU A 71 -4.88 9.16 -6.35
C LEU A 71 -5.18 7.76 -5.79
N SER A 72 -4.52 7.38 -4.70
CA SER A 72 -4.78 6.09 -4.04
C SER A 72 -6.22 6.00 -3.52
N LEU A 73 -6.73 7.08 -2.93
CA LEU A 73 -8.08 7.15 -2.39
C LEU A 73 -9.15 7.08 -3.48
N GLU A 74 -8.98 7.80 -4.60
CA GLU A 74 -9.87 7.67 -5.76
C GLU A 74 -9.82 6.27 -6.35
N THR A 75 -8.64 5.66 -6.44
CA THR A 75 -8.49 4.28 -6.93
C THR A 75 -9.23 3.28 -6.04
N VAL A 76 -9.15 3.41 -4.71
CA VAL A 76 -9.89 2.53 -3.78
C VAL A 76 -11.41 2.70 -3.94
N LYS A 77 -11.92 3.93 -4.11
CA LYS A 77 -13.36 4.14 -4.36
C LYS A 77 -13.82 3.41 -5.61
N VAL A 78 -13.03 3.47 -6.68
CA VAL A 78 -13.31 2.79 -7.95
C VAL A 78 -13.32 1.27 -7.79
N ILE A 79 -12.40 0.70 -7.00
CA ILE A 79 -12.40 -0.74 -6.66
C ILE A 79 -13.68 -1.13 -5.93
N VAL A 80 -14.10 -0.36 -4.92
CA VAL A 80 -15.33 -0.62 -4.16
C VAL A 80 -16.55 -0.59 -5.09
N PHE A 81 -16.62 0.40 -5.97
CA PHE A 81 -17.69 0.49 -6.97
C PHE A 81 -17.73 -0.75 -7.89
N ALA A 82 -16.60 -1.16 -8.47
CA ALA A 82 -16.54 -2.36 -9.31
C ALA A 82 -16.94 -3.63 -8.56
N THR A 83 -16.58 -3.73 -7.28
CA THR A 83 -16.95 -4.85 -6.42
C THR A 83 -18.47 -4.92 -6.21
N LEU A 84 -19.13 -3.77 -6.02
CA LEU A 84 -20.59 -3.70 -5.88
C LEU A 84 -21.30 -4.06 -7.19
N LEU A 85 -20.77 -3.65 -8.35
CA LEU A 85 -21.30 -4.04 -9.66
C LEU A 85 -21.22 -5.56 -9.86
N ASN A 86 -20.08 -6.16 -9.53
CA ASN A 86 -19.93 -7.61 -9.60
C ASN A 86 -20.88 -8.34 -8.65
N LEU A 87 -21.09 -7.82 -7.44
CA LEU A 87 -22.06 -8.39 -6.51
C LEU A 87 -23.48 -8.32 -7.07
N TYR A 88 -23.88 -7.20 -7.67
CA TYR A 88 -25.18 -7.05 -8.33
C TYR A 88 -25.37 -8.05 -9.47
N TYR A 89 -24.35 -8.25 -10.31
CA TYR A 89 -24.34 -9.27 -11.37
C TYR A 89 -24.58 -10.69 -10.81
N VAL A 90 -23.90 -11.06 -9.73
CA VAL A 90 -24.09 -12.38 -9.09
C VAL A 90 -25.52 -12.56 -8.57
N TYR A 91 -26.14 -11.51 -8.02
CA TYR A 91 -27.56 -11.58 -7.63
C TYR A 91 -28.49 -11.75 -8.84
N SER A 92 -28.20 -11.08 -9.96
CA SER A 92 -28.95 -11.26 -11.21
C SER A 92 -28.85 -12.68 -11.75
N LEU A 93 -27.64 -13.26 -11.80
CA LEU A 93 -27.43 -14.67 -12.18
C LEU A 93 -28.17 -15.66 -11.27
N LYS A 94 -28.16 -15.40 -9.95
CA LYS A 94 -28.91 -16.20 -9.00
C LYS A 94 -30.41 -16.16 -9.30
N ALA A 95 -30.96 -14.99 -9.63
CA ALA A 95 -32.37 -14.85 -9.97
C ALA A 95 -32.72 -15.62 -11.25
N GLN A 96 -31.90 -15.50 -12.30
CA GLN A 96 -32.08 -16.28 -13.55
C GLN A 96 -32.04 -17.79 -13.29
N THR A 97 -31.15 -18.24 -12.41
CA THR A 97 -31.05 -19.66 -12.03
C THR A 97 -32.32 -20.10 -11.28
N ILE A 98 -32.84 -19.30 -10.36
CA ILE A 98 -34.08 -19.62 -9.64
C ILE A 98 -35.26 -19.69 -10.62
N ASP A 99 -35.36 -18.73 -11.55
CA ASP A 99 -36.42 -18.72 -12.57
C ASP A 99 -36.39 -20.00 -13.41
N ALA A 100 -35.19 -20.48 -13.79
CA ALA A 100 -35.03 -21.73 -14.53
C ALA A 100 -35.40 -22.99 -13.73
N LEU A 101 -35.23 -22.98 -12.39
CA LEU A 101 -35.56 -24.13 -11.53
C LEU A 101 -37.02 -24.15 -11.06
N CYS A 102 -37.61 -22.98 -10.87
CA CYS A 102 -38.88 -22.83 -10.16
C CYS A 102 -40.00 -22.19 -11.00
N ASP A 103 -39.75 -21.89 -12.27
CA ASP A 103 -40.70 -21.24 -13.19
C ASP A 103 -41.25 -19.93 -12.59
N THR A 104 -40.34 -19.12 -12.04
CA THR A 104 -40.62 -17.79 -11.47
C THR A 104 -40.15 -16.68 -12.42
N ASP A 105 -40.52 -15.43 -12.11
CA ASP A 105 -40.06 -14.23 -12.83
C ASP A 105 -39.35 -13.26 -11.89
N LEU A 106 -38.35 -13.76 -11.16
CA LEU A 106 -37.57 -12.95 -10.21
C LEU A 106 -36.55 -12.07 -10.93
N SER A 107 -35.98 -12.56 -12.03
CA SER A 107 -34.94 -11.88 -12.81
C SER A 107 -35.44 -10.61 -13.50
N SER A 108 -36.74 -10.45 -13.77
CA SER A 108 -37.33 -9.22 -14.33
C SER A 108 -37.17 -7.99 -13.43
N ASN A 109 -36.89 -8.18 -12.14
CA ASN A 109 -36.59 -7.09 -11.21
C ASN A 109 -35.15 -6.54 -11.33
N PHE A 110 -34.28 -7.20 -12.11
CA PHE A 110 -32.91 -6.76 -12.34
C PHE A 110 -32.80 -6.00 -13.65
N GLY A 111 -31.93 -4.98 -13.69
CA GLY A 111 -31.54 -4.34 -14.95
C GLY A 111 -30.69 -5.27 -15.82
N ASP A 112 -30.41 -4.85 -17.05
CA ASP A 112 -29.47 -5.57 -17.92
C ASP A 112 -28.05 -5.54 -17.33
N THR A 113 -27.55 -6.72 -16.94
CA THR A 113 -26.22 -6.89 -16.35
C THR A 113 -25.22 -7.56 -17.29
N THR A 114 -25.57 -7.79 -18.56
CA THR A 114 -24.78 -8.56 -19.53
C THR A 114 -23.35 -8.04 -19.68
N ASN A 115 -23.17 -6.72 -19.65
CA ASN A 115 -21.86 -6.09 -19.82
C ASN A 115 -21.10 -5.84 -18.51
N PHE A 116 -21.72 -6.10 -17.35
CA PHE A 116 -21.12 -5.77 -16.05
C PHE A 116 -19.79 -6.51 -15.82
N PRO A 117 -19.66 -7.83 -16.10
CA PRO A 117 -18.38 -8.54 -15.93
C PRO A 117 -17.24 -7.94 -16.75
N ARG A 118 -17.53 -7.49 -17.98
CA ARG A 118 -16.54 -6.85 -18.85
C ARG A 118 -16.10 -5.50 -18.29
N ILE A 119 -17.06 -4.68 -17.88
CA ILE A 119 -16.81 -3.35 -17.30
C ILE A 119 -15.99 -3.48 -16.01
N THR A 120 -16.36 -4.38 -15.10
CA THR A 120 -15.64 -4.55 -13.83
C THR A 120 -14.24 -5.11 -14.03
N ASN A 121 -14.03 -6.02 -14.99
CA ASN A 121 -12.70 -6.50 -15.37
C ASN A 121 -11.80 -5.36 -15.89
N ASP A 122 -12.34 -4.48 -16.75
CA ASP A 122 -11.60 -3.30 -17.23
C ASP A 122 -11.23 -2.36 -16.08
N ILE A 123 -12.13 -2.17 -15.11
CA ILE A 123 -11.86 -1.36 -13.92
C ILE A 123 -10.78 -2.01 -13.03
N PHE A 124 -10.83 -3.33 -12.80
CA PHE A 124 -9.79 -4.01 -12.03
C PHE A 124 -8.42 -3.94 -12.71
N LEU A 125 -8.38 -4.03 -14.04
CA LEU A 125 -7.14 -3.89 -14.80
C LEU A 125 -6.58 -2.47 -14.67
N TYR A 126 -7.44 -1.46 -14.83
CA TYR A 126 -7.05 -0.05 -14.64
C TYR A 126 -6.51 0.20 -13.23
N THR A 127 -7.24 -0.20 -12.20
CA THR A 127 -6.87 0.07 -10.79
C THR A 127 -5.59 -0.65 -10.38
N THR A 128 -5.38 -1.90 -10.83
CA THR A 128 -4.12 -2.61 -10.60
C THR A 128 -2.95 -1.98 -11.35
N GLY A 129 -3.16 -1.45 -12.55
CA GLY A 129 -2.14 -0.68 -13.29
C GLY A 129 -1.73 0.62 -12.59
N VAL A 130 -2.68 1.33 -11.98
CA VAL A 130 -2.39 2.52 -11.17
C VAL A 130 -1.53 2.15 -9.96
N PHE A 131 -1.88 1.11 -9.22
CA PHE A 131 -1.07 0.65 -8.09
C PHE A 131 0.32 0.15 -8.51
N LEU A 132 0.44 -0.50 -9.65
CA LEU A 132 1.73 -0.91 -10.20
C LEU A 132 2.63 0.31 -10.44
N THR A 133 2.08 1.37 -11.04
CA THR A 133 2.81 2.61 -11.33
C THR A 133 3.24 3.33 -10.06
N LEU A 134 2.35 3.41 -9.05
CA LEU A 134 2.67 3.98 -7.75
C LEU A 134 3.80 3.22 -7.03
N ASN A 135 3.70 1.90 -6.97
CA ASN A 135 4.71 1.07 -6.32
C ASN A 135 6.05 1.09 -7.08
N TYR A 136 6.03 1.17 -8.41
CA TYR A 136 7.24 1.34 -9.21
C TYR A 136 7.94 2.66 -8.91
N THR A 137 7.18 3.76 -8.83
CA THR A 137 7.71 5.09 -8.49
C THR A 137 8.36 5.09 -7.10
N LEU A 138 7.69 4.51 -6.10
CA LEU A 138 8.23 4.37 -4.75
C LEU A 138 9.51 3.52 -4.72
N PHE A 139 9.56 2.45 -5.52
CA PHE A 139 10.76 1.63 -5.65
C PHE A 139 11.92 2.44 -6.25
N GLN A 140 11.70 3.17 -7.34
CA GLN A 140 12.73 4.02 -7.95
C GLN A 140 13.27 5.09 -6.99
N GLU A 141 12.38 5.72 -6.22
CA GLU A 141 12.76 6.70 -5.20
C GLU A 141 13.62 6.06 -4.11
N SER A 142 13.20 4.92 -3.57
CA SER A 142 13.97 4.24 -2.51
C SER A 142 15.38 3.86 -2.98
N VAL A 143 15.50 3.38 -4.22
CA VAL A 143 16.79 3.04 -4.85
C VAL A 143 17.65 4.29 -5.07
N SER A 144 17.01 5.42 -5.39
CA SER A 144 17.71 6.69 -5.62
C SER A 144 18.20 7.34 -4.32
N GLU A 145 17.47 7.15 -3.23
CA GLU A 145 17.81 7.62 -1.89
C GLU A 145 18.92 6.76 -1.25
N HIS A 146 18.87 5.44 -1.47
CA HIS A 146 19.81 4.46 -0.92
C HIS A 146 20.76 3.87 -1.98
N LYS A 147 21.31 4.71 -2.87
CA LYS A 147 22.16 4.27 -4.00
C LYS A 147 23.33 3.39 -3.59
N ASP A 148 23.91 3.65 -2.42
CA ASP A 148 25.08 2.96 -1.91
C ASP A 148 24.74 1.73 -1.04
N ASP A 149 23.45 1.51 -0.73
CA ASP A 149 22.97 0.38 0.09
C ASP A 149 21.64 -0.16 -0.45
N LEU A 150 21.72 -0.94 -1.53
CA LEU A 150 20.54 -1.56 -2.15
C LEU A 150 19.93 -2.70 -1.30
N ASP A 151 20.66 -3.18 -0.30
CA ASP A 151 20.17 -4.17 0.67
C ASP A 151 19.46 -3.51 1.86
N ASN A 152 19.35 -2.17 1.85
CA ASN A 152 18.57 -1.44 2.82
C ASN A 152 17.13 -1.99 2.89
N LYS A 153 16.62 -2.15 4.12
CA LYS A 153 15.30 -2.69 4.40
C LYS A 153 14.19 -1.95 3.63
N GLU A 154 14.32 -0.63 3.45
CA GLU A 154 13.35 0.20 2.72
C GLU A 154 13.32 -0.13 1.23
N VAL A 155 14.49 -0.26 0.60
CA VAL A 155 14.63 -0.67 -0.81
C VAL A 155 14.07 -2.08 -1.02
N VAL A 156 14.40 -3.02 -0.12
CA VAL A 156 13.89 -4.40 -0.18
C VAL A 156 12.37 -4.43 0.00
N SER A 157 11.82 -3.62 0.91
CA SER A 157 10.37 -3.50 1.12
C SER A 157 9.68 -2.93 -0.12
N ALA A 158 10.18 -1.82 -0.66
CA ALA A 158 9.62 -1.20 -1.86
C ALA A 158 9.68 -2.13 -3.08
N ARG A 159 10.78 -2.88 -3.24
CA ARG A 159 10.90 -3.92 -4.28
C ARG A 159 9.84 -5.01 -4.13
N ARG A 160 9.58 -5.47 -2.89
CA ARG A 160 8.54 -6.48 -2.63
C ARG A 160 7.15 -5.95 -2.95
N SER A 161 6.82 -4.71 -2.57
CA SER A 161 5.54 -4.10 -2.90
C SER A 161 5.36 -3.92 -4.40
N PHE A 162 6.40 -3.49 -5.12
CA PHE A 162 6.39 -3.45 -6.58
C PHE A 162 6.13 -4.83 -7.19
N LEU A 163 6.88 -5.86 -6.80
CA LEU A 163 6.67 -7.22 -7.30
C LEU A 163 5.27 -7.76 -7.00
N ALA A 164 4.75 -7.50 -5.80
CA ALA A 164 3.38 -7.88 -5.45
C ALA A 164 2.37 -7.23 -6.40
N SER A 165 2.46 -5.91 -6.61
CA SER A 165 1.58 -5.19 -7.53
C SER A 165 1.72 -5.67 -8.98
N LEU A 166 2.92 -6.06 -9.41
CA LEU A 166 3.17 -6.62 -10.74
C LEU A 166 2.48 -7.98 -10.91
N PHE A 167 2.62 -8.87 -9.93
CA PHE A 167 1.95 -10.17 -9.97
C PHE A 167 0.43 -10.03 -9.92
N THR A 168 -0.10 -9.10 -9.13
CA THR A 168 -1.54 -8.80 -9.12
C THR A 168 -2.02 -8.28 -10.48
N PHE A 169 -1.28 -7.34 -11.09
CA PHE A 169 -1.60 -6.82 -12.42
C PHE A 169 -1.59 -7.93 -13.49
N LEU A 170 -0.58 -8.80 -13.48
CA LEU A 170 -0.50 -9.95 -14.37
C LEU A 170 -1.66 -10.94 -14.13
N ALA A 171 -2.00 -11.22 -12.88
CA ALA A 171 -3.11 -12.10 -12.55
C ALA A 171 -4.43 -11.56 -13.11
N VAL A 172 -4.70 -10.26 -12.94
CA VAL A 172 -5.91 -9.61 -13.49
C VAL A 172 -5.90 -9.62 -15.02
N THR A 173 -4.75 -9.36 -15.64
CA THR A 173 -4.59 -9.39 -17.11
C THR A 173 -4.88 -10.79 -17.67
N LEU A 174 -4.38 -11.84 -17.01
CA LEU A 174 -4.62 -13.22 -17.42
C LEU A 174 -6.06 -13.66 -17.15
N SER A 175 -6.65 -13.27 -16.02
CA SER A 175 -8.02 -13.66 -15.66
C SER A 175 -9.08 -12.99 -16.53
N ARG A 176 -8.78 -11.82 -17.11
CA ARG A 176 -9.69 -11.07 -17.99
C ARG A 176 -10.24 -11.94 -19.13
N ASN A 177 -9.39 -12.79 -19.72
CA ASN A 177 -9.77 -13.64 -20.84
C ASN A 177 -10.54 -14.90 -20.42
N ASN A 178 -10.57 -15.23 -19.12
CA ASN A 178 -11.26 -16.42 -18.61
C ASN A 178 -12.71 -16.16 -18.20
N LEU A 179 -13.15 -14.90 -18.18
CA LEU A 179 -14.49 -14.48 -17.74
C LEU A 179 -15.43 -14.10 -18.90
N GLU A 180 -15.02 -14.31 -20.16
CA GLU A 180 -15.86 -14.13 -21.36
C GLU A 180 -16.68 -15.39 -21.71
N LEU A 181 -17.10 -16.17 -20.70
CA LEU A 181 -17.95 -17.36 -20.85
C LEU A 181 -19.44 -17.01 -20.84
#